data_AF-A0A261XXG0-F1
#
_entry.id   AF-A0A261XXG0-F1
#
_cell.length_a   1.000
_cell.length_b   1.000
_cell.length_c   1.000
_cell.angle_alpha   90.00
_cell.angle_beta   90.00
_cell.angle_gamma   90.00
#
_symmetry.space_group_name_H-M   'P 1'
#
loop_
_entity.id
_entity.type
_entity.pdbx_description
1 polymer ?
#
loop_
_entity_poly.entity_id
_entity_poly.type
_entity_poly.pdbx_seq_one_letter_code
_entity_poly.pdbx_strand_id
1 'polypeptide(L)'
;MWRYHKIVKRLVESKWTQAYLSITIAQVFVIVALQTIIAVQNTNEQSNIDPITFNAAHTRFLNIKWENMALIGFQLYLLGMVIDAIAYQNTAEVLVMAVLNLICAIFGSLEIMDGRKWLGILQASSINVAPLSIAEKVEIVLTIFLILFAIGHGVVSHKVSLTFGWNIYKKIGADMQIQRMYRLSQFFVLALKIDIFTQFIVSGFYLIQFVPTNLSSSSLWATIFHSIITFIMLPALYLARRVLQTEVEWQMIAFMAWQAIVVIHYGLVLGETSTSNNTWYFWIGIVALGIFVSVITAILAFGCMRNFGRGLQPYVQRGSSKRQADIEMDKDIMLDGDWRIDD
;
A
#
# COMPACT_ATOMS: atom_id res chain seq x y z
N MET A 1 -26.54 -8.43 5.52
CA MET A 1 -27.39 -7.23 5.35
C MET A 1 -26.99 -6.05 6.27
N TRP A 2 -26.84 -6.24 7.60
CA TRP A 2 -26.49 -5.17 8.55
C TRP A 2 -25.15 -4.43 8.28
N ARG A 3 -24.07 -5.15 7.94
CA ARG A 3 -22.76 -4.53 7.60
C ARG A 3 -22.84 -3.61 6.38
N TYR A 4 -23.60 -4.00 5.35
CA TYR A 4 -23.76 -3.20 4.13
C TYR A 4 -24.52 -1.91 4.41
N HIS A 5 -25.63 -1.99 5.14
CA HIS A 5 -26.43 -0.82 5.50
C HIS A 5 -25.62 0.18 6.36
N LYS A 6 -24.76 -0.32 7.26
CA LYS A 6 -23.84 0.50 8.05
C LYS A 6 -22.80 1.23 7.20
N ILE A 7 -22.24 0.57 6.18
CA ILE A 7 -21.25 1.18 5.27
C ILE A 7 -21.91 2.28 4.44
N VAL A 8 -23.06 2.00 3.83
CA VAL A 8 -23.81 2.99 3.03
C VAL A 8 -24.17 4.21 3.88
N LYS A 9 -24.65 4.01 5.11
CA LYS A 9 -24.96 5.11 6.03
C LYS A 9 -23.73 5.99 6.33
N ARG A 10 -22.55 5.38 6.53
CA ARG A 10 -21.29 6.10 6.80
C ARG A 10 -20.77 6.85 5.58
N LEU A 11 -20.96 6.31 4.38
CA LEU A 11 -20.55 6.99 3.13
C LEU A 11 -21.32 8.29 2.93
N VAL A 12 -22.62 8.27 3.26
CA VAL A 12 -23.52 9.43 3.08
C VAL A 12 -23.49 10.40 4.27
N GLU A 13 -22.84 10.04 5.39
CA GLU A 13 -22.87 10.78 6.65
C GLU A 13 -22.33 12.23 6.55
N SER A 14 -21.31 12.46 5.71
CA SER A 14 -20.69 13.78 5.55
C SER A 14 -20.45 14.14 4.08
N LYS A 15 -20.67 15.41 3.73
CA LYS A 15 -20.31 15.94 2.41
C LYS A 15 -18.83 15.72 2.09
N TRP A 16 -17.98 15.73 3.11
CA TRP A 16 -16.54 15.51 2.95
C TRP A 16 -16.18 14.04 2.69
N THR A 17 -16.91 13.09 3.28
CA THR A 17 -16.70 11.66 2.98
C THR A 17 -17.19 11.30 1.58
N GLN A 18 -18.29 11.92 1.15
CA GLN A 18 -18.76 11.80 -0.23
C GLN A 18 -17.74 12.40 -1.21
N ALA A 19 -17.27 13.63 -0.97
CA ALA A 19 -16.25 14.26 -1.81
C ALA A 19 -14.96 13.43 -1.88
N TYR A 20 -14.52 12.87 -0.75
CA TYR A 20 -13.33 12.01 -0.70
C TYR A 20 -13.47 10.77 -1.58
N LEU A 21 -14.61 10.08 -1.47
CA LEU A 21 -14.92 8.92 -2.31
C LEU A 21 -15.05 9.31 -3.78
N SER A 22 -15.76 10.39 -4.10
CA SER A 22 -15.97 10.86 -5.47
C SER A 22 -14.65 11.22 -6.17
N ILE A 23 -13.75 11.94 -5.48
CA ILE A 23 -12.41 12.25 -6.02
C ILE A 23 -11.63 10.95 -6.25
N THR A 24 -11.68 10.00 -5.33
CA THR A 24 -10.98 8.72 -5.48
C THR A 24 -11.50 7.93 -6.69
N ILE A 25 -12.82 7.86 -6.88
CA ILE A 25 -13.42 7.17 -8.03
C ILE A 25 -13.03 7.86 -9.34
N ALA A 26 -13.08 9.19 -9.38
CA ALA A 26 -12.64 9.96 -10.54
C ALA A 26 -11.15 9.73 -10.85
N GLN A 27 -10.29 9.71 -9.81
CA GLN A 27 -8.88 9.40 -9.93
C GLN A 27 -8.67 8.03 -10.55
N VAL A 28 -9.29 6.98 -10.00
CA VAL A 28 -9.15 5.61 -10.50
C VAL A 28 -9.54 5.54 -11.98
N PHE A 29 -10.67 6.13 -12.36
CA PHE A 29 -11.13 6.10 -13.74
C PHE A 29 -10.15 6.81 -14.70
N VAL A 30 -9.74 8.03 -14.38
CA VAL A 30 -8.84 8.84 -15.23
C VAL A 30 -7.46 8.17 -15.33
N ILE A 31 -6.89 7.76 -14.20
CA ILE A 31 -5.54 7.18 -14.16
C ILE A 31 -5.51 5.81 -14.86
N VAL A 32 -6.50 4.95 -14.65
CA VAL A 32 -6.56 3.64 -15.33
C VAL A 32 -6.76 3.82 -16.84
N ALA A 33 -7.57 4.78 -17.27
CA ALA A 33 -7.75 5.08 -18.70
C ALA A 33 -6.44 5.53 -19.36
N LEU A 34 -5.72 6.48 -18.75
CA LEU A 34 -4.43 6.96 -19.25
C LEU A 34 -3.38 5.84 -19.27
N GLN A 35 -3.30 5.05 -18.19
CA GLN A 35 -2.40 3.90 -18.10
C GLN A 35 -2.69 2.83 -19.16
N THR A 36 -3.97 2.59 -19.46
CA THR A 36 -4.36 1.66 -20.53
C THR A 36 -3.92 2.18 -21.90
N ILE A 37 -4.05 3.48 -22.17
CA ILE A 37 -3.58 4.09 -23.41
C ILE A 37 -2.06 3.93 -23.55
N ILE A 38 -1.29 4.22 -22.49
CA ILE A 38 0.17 4.04 -22.46
C ILE A 38 0.53 2.57 -22.74
N ALA A 39 -0.16 1.63 -22.10
CA ALA A 39 0.08 0.20 -22.29
C ALA A 39 -0.19 -0.26 -23.74
N VAL A 40 -1.25 0.26 -24.38
CA VAL A 40 -1.57 -0.06 -25.78
C VAL A 40 -0.49 0.48 -26.72
N GLN A 41 -0.06 1.75 -26.56
CA GLN A 41 0.97 2.33 -27.42
C GLN A 41 2.29 1.58 -27.31
N ASN A 42 2.72 1.25 -26.09
CA ASN A 42 3.93 0.48 -25.86
C ASN A 42 3.84 -0.96 -26.40
N THR A 43 2.66 -1.58 -26.37
CA THR A 43 2.46 -2.92 -26.95
C THR A 43 2.55 -2.89 -28.48
N ASN A 44 1.99 -1.86 -29.12
CA ASN A 44 2.06 -1.70 -30.56
C ASN A 44 3.51 -1.52 -31.05
N GLU A 45 4.33 -0.77 -30.30
CA GLU A 45 5.75 -0.62 -30.63
C GLU A 45 6.52 -1.91 -30.45
N GLN A 46 6.26 -2.63 -29.35
CA GLN A 46 6.91 -3.91 -29.10
C GLN A 46 6.70 -4.90 -30.25
N SER A 47 5.50 -4.94 -30.85
CA SER A 47 5.22 -5.83 -31.99
C SER A 47 5.93 -5.45 -33.29
N ASN A 48 6.40 -4.20 -33.42
CA ASN A 48 7.07 -3.71 -34.63
C ASN A 48 8.60 -3.86 -34.58
N ILE A 49 9.15 -4.30 -33.44
CA ILE A 49 10.59 -4.36 -33.19
C ILE A 49 11.04 -5.82 -33.14
N ASP A 50 12.09 -6.16 -33.90
CA ASP A 50 12.69 -7.50 -33.86
C ASP A 50 13.35 -7.75 -32.48
N PRO A 51 12.92 -8.79 -31.72
CA PRO A 51 13.44 -9.07 -30.39
C PRO A 51 14.91 -9.49 -30.39
N ILE A 52 15.44 -10.00 -31.51
CA ILE A 52 16.84 -10.44 -31.58
C ILE A 52 17.75 -9.24 -31.76
N THR A 53 17.45 -8.36 -32.72
CA THR A 53 18.26 -7.17 -32.99
C THR A 53 18.17 -6.13 -31.86
N PHE A 54 17.00 -5.98 -31.23
CA PHE A 54 16.72 -4.96 -30.22
C PHE A 54 16.31 -5.55 -28.86
N ASN A 55 17.01 -6.58 -28.40
CA ASN A 55 16.71 -7.29 -27.15
C ASN A 55 16.56 -6.35 -25.92
N ALA A 56 17.42 -5.33 -25.81
CA ALA A 56 17.34 -4.34 -24.72
C ALA A 56 16.03 -3.53 -24.75
N ALA A 57 15.60 -3.09 -25.94
CA ALA A 57 14.33 -2.37 -26.11
C ALA A 57 13.13 -3.30 -25.86
N HIS A 58 13.18 -4.54 -26.37
CA HIS A 58 12.14 -5.54 -26.14
C HIS A 58 11.96 -5.84 -24.64
N THR A 59 13.05 -5.99 -23.90
CA THR A 59 13.03 -6.17 -22.44
C THR A 59 12.43 -4.95 -21.73
N ARG A 60 12.69 -3.73 -22.20
CA ARG A 60 12.06 -2.52 -21.64
C ARG A 60 10.55 -2.50 -21.86
N PHE A 61 10.04 -2.88 -23.03
CA PHE A 61 8.58 -2.94 -23.24
C PHE A 61 7.89 -3.90 -22.27
N LEU A 62 8.56 -5.01 -21.93
CA LEU A 62 8.08 -5.90 -20.87
C LEU A 62 8.07 -5.20 -19.51
N ASN A 63 9.13 -4.46 -19.16
CA ASN A 63 9.19 -3.69 -17.91
C ASN A 63 8.08 -2.62 -17.84
N ILE A 64 7.83 -1.87 -18.91
CA ILE A 64 6.76 -0.85 -18.98
C ILE A 64 5.39 -1.48 -18.73
N LYS A 65 5.14 -2.67 -19.30
CA LYS A 65 3.88 -3.39 -19.04
C LYS A 65 3.69 -3.67 -17.54
N TRP A 66 4.77 -4.02 -16.84
CA TRP A 66 4.73 -4.25 -15.39
C TRP A 66 4.54 -2.96 -14.59
N GLU A 67 5.15 -1.84 -15.01
CA GLU A 67 4.92 -0.52 -14.40
C GLU A 67 3.44 -0.12 -14.47
N ASN A 68 2.86 -0.21 -15.67
CA ASN A 68 1.46 0.13 -15.91
C ASN A 68 0.52 -0.78 -15.11
N MET A 69 0.81 -2.08 -15.06
CA MET A 69 0.05 -3.04 -14.26
C MET A 69 0.15 -2.73 -12.77
N ALA A 70 1.34 -2.36 -12.27
CA ALA A 70 1.55 -2.00 -10.88
C ALA A 70 0.76 -0.74 -10.50
N LEU A 71 0.77 0.30 -11.34
CA LEU A 71 0.00 1.52 -11.07
C LEU A 71 -1.50 1.32 -11.20
N ILE A 72 -1.98 0.54 -12.18
CA ILE A 72 -3.42 0.16 -12.26
C ILE A 72 -3.83 -0.60 -11.00
N GLY A 73 -3.05 -1.62 -10.61
CA GLY A 73 -3.29 -2.39 -9.39
C GLY A 73 -3.30 -1.51 -8.14
N PHE A 74 -2.38 -0.53 -8.08
CA PHE A 74 -2.31 0.44 -6.98
C PHE A 74 -3.55 1.32 -6.90
N GLN A 75 -4.10 1.81 -8.02
CA GLN A 75 -5.32 2.61 -8.02
C GLN A 75 -6.52 1.83 -7.45
N LEU A 76 -6.67 0.57 -7.85
CA LEU A 76 -7.73 -0.30 -7.34
C LEU A 76 -7.55 -0.59 -5.85
N TYR A 77 -6.31 -0.85 -5.43
CA TYR A 77 -5.97 -1.03 -4.02
C TYR A 77 -6.29 0.23 -3.19
N LEU A 78 -5.92 1.41 -3.68
CA LEU A 78 -6.15 2.70 -3.02
C LEU A 78 -7.66 2.99 -2.87
N LEU A 79 -8.47 2.66 -3.88
CA LEU A 79 -9.93 2.74 -3.77
C LEU A 79 -10.47 1.84 -2.65
N GLY A 80 -9.98 0.60 -2.57
CA GLY A 80 -10.34 -0.33 -1.48
C GLY A 80 -9.97 0.23 -0.11
N MET A 81 -8.79 0.84 0.02
CA MET A 81 -8.32 1.48 1.25
C MET A 81 -9.17 2.70 1.63
N VAL A 82 -9.58 3.53 0.66
CA VAL A 82 -10.48 4.68 0.92
C VAL A 82 -11.84 4.20 1.42
N ILE A 83 -12.41 3.17 0.81
CA ILE A 83 -13.67 2.58 1.24
C ILE A 83 -13.53 2.04 2.68
N ASP A 84 -12.43 1.34 2.98
CA ASP A 84 -12.17 0.82 4.33
C ASP A 84 -12.02 1.96 5.35
N ALA A 85 -11.25 3.00 5.02
CA ALA A 85 -11.02 4.17 5.86
C ALA A 85 -12.34 4.88 6.23
N ILE A 86 -13.24 5.06 5.26
CA ILE A 86 -14.58 5.63 5.51
C ILE A 86 -15.45 4.65 6.31
N ALA A 87 -15.46 3.36 5.94
CA ALA A 87 -16.26 2.35 6.59
C ALA A 87 -15.93 2.19 8.07
N TYR A 88 -14.67 2.37 8.47
CA TYR A 88 -14.22 2.30 9.86
C TYR A 88 -13.99 3.66 10.52
N GLN A 89 -14.15 4.77 9.80
CA GLN A 89 -13.87 6.14 10.25
C GLN A 89 -12.44 6.25 10.81
N ASN A 90 -11.46 5.67 10.08
CA ASN A 90 -10.07 5.62 10.52
C ASN A 90 -9.30 6.85 10.01
N THR A 91 -9.05 7.81 10.89
CA THR A 91 -8.27 9.03 10.58
C THR A 91 -6.84 8.74 10.13
N ALA A 92 -6.18 7.73 10.72
CA ALA A 92 -4.81 7.38 10.35
C ALA A 92 -4.74 6.90 8.90
N GLU A 93 -5.72 6.10 8.47
CA GLU A 93 -5.82 5.62 7.08
C GLU A 93 -6.01 6.79 6.10
N VAL A 94 -6.92 7.72 6.41
CA VAL A 94 -7.15 8.90 5.56
C VAL A 94 -5.89 9.73 5.38
N LEU A 95 -5.12 9.97 6.45
CA LEU A 95 -3.87 10.74 6.39
C LEU A 95 -2.80 10.03 5.54
N VAL A 96 -2.60 8.74 5.75
CA VAL A 96 -1.58 7.99 5.00
C VAL A 96 -1.97 7.82 3.53
N MET A 97 -3.26 7.70 3.21
CA MET A 97 -3.70 7.69 1.81
C MET A 97 -3.38 9.00 1.09
N ALA A 98 -3.42 10.16 1.77
CA ALA A 98 -2.98 11.42 1.17
C ALA A 98 -1.48 11.40 0.85
N VAL A 99 -0.66 10.86 1.76
CA VAL A 99 0.79 10.67 1.53
C VAL A 99 1.06 9.69 0.39
N LEU A 100 0.33 8.58 0.32
CA LEU A 100 0.45 7.61 -0.76
C LEU A 100 0.08 8.17 -2.13
N ASN A 101 -0.88 9.10 -2.20
CA ASN A 101 -1.18 9.80 -3.46
C ASN A 101 -0.03 10.72 -3.90
N LEU A 102 0.66 11.39 -2.96
CA LEU A 102 1.87 12.16 -3.27
C LEU A 102 2.99 11.26 -3.78
N ILE A 103 3.20 10.11 -3.13
CA ILE A 103 4.18 9.10 -3.58
C ILE A 103 3.82 8.60 -4.98
N CYS A 104 2.54 8.37 -5.28
CA CYS A 104 2.08 7.97 -6.61
C CYS A 104 2.42 9.02 -7.69
N ALA A 105 2.31 10.31 -7.38
CA ALA A 105 2.75 11.38 -8.29
C ALA A 105 4.27 11.37 -8.56
N ILE A 106 5.08 11.01 -7.55
CA ILE A 106 6.52 10.79 -7.73
C ILE A 106 6.75 9.61 -8.68
N PHE A 107 6.01 8.51 -8.53
CA PHE A 107 6.11 7.36 -9.43
C PHE A 107 5.75 7.71 -10.88
N GLY A 108 4.70 8.50 -11.12
CA GLY A 108 4.41 9.00 -12.48
C GLY A 108 5.59 9.79 -13.07
N SER A 109 6.30 10.56 -12.25
CA SER A 109 7.49 11.28 -12.69
C SER A 109 8.65 10.33 -13.04
N LEU A 110 8.80 9.21 -12.31
CA LEU A 110 9.79 8.18 -12.61
C LEU A 110 9.49 7.46 -13.93
N GLU A 111 8.21 7.21 -14.25
CA GLU A 111 7.81 6.65 -15.55
C GLU A 111 8.28 7.53 -16.71
N ILE A 112 8.09 8.85 -16.62
CA ILE A 112 8.57 9.81 -17.64
C ILE A 112 10.09 9.73 -17.80
N MET A 113 10.84 9.63 -16.69
CA MET A 113 12.30 9.54 -16.73
C MET A 113 12.75 8.27 -17.46
N ASP A 114 12.12 7.13 -17.14
CA ASP A 114 12.40 5.88 -17.83
C ASP A 114 11.97 5.97 -19.32
N GLY A 115 10.81 6.54 -19.64
CA GLY A 115 10.33 6.74 -21.02
C GLY A 115 11.28 7.57 -21.89
N ARG A 116 11.72 8.74 -21.39
CA ARG A 116 12.63 9.66 -22.11
C ARG A 116 14.00 9.06 -22.40
N LYS A 117 14.59 8.38 -21.41
CA LYS A 117 15.90 7.74 -21.55
C LYS A 117 15.90 6.78 -22.74
N TRP A 118 14.83 6.00 -22.90
CA TRP A 118 14.73 5.00 -23.96
C TRP A 118 14.33 5.56 -25.30
N LEU A 119 13.45 6.58 -25.32
CA LEU A 119 13.11 7.29 -26.54
C LEU A 119 14.36 7.89 -27.20
N GLY A 120 15.30 8.44 -26.43
CA GLY A 120 16.57 8.94 -26.95
C GLY A 120 17.46 7.85 -27.58
N ILE A 121 17.49 6.65 -27.00
CA ILE A 121 18.27 5.51 -27.53
C ILE A 121 17.65 4.99 -28.84
N LEU A 122 16.33 4.86 -28.88
CA LEU A 122 15.62 4.35 -30.07
C LEU A 122 15.60 5.38 -31.19
N GLN A 123 15.54 6.68 -30.91
CA GLN A 123 15.67 7.71 -31.96
C GLN A 123 17.00 7.67 -32.71
N ALA A 124 18.08 7.22 -32.05
CA ALA A 124 19.37 7.03 -32.70
C ALA A 124 19.40 5.80 -33.63
N SER A 125 18.41 4.93 -33.54
CA SER A 125 18.27 3.69 -34.30
C SER A 125 17.10 3.88 -35.26
N SER A 126 17.30 4.06 -36.57
CA SER A 126 16.34 4.51 -37.61
C SER A 126 14.94 3.82 -37.71
N ILE A 127 14.21 3.72 -36.61
CA ILE A 127 12.93 3.06 -36.37
C ILE A 127 11.90 4.16 -36.20
N ASN A 128 10.67 3.90 -36.64
CA ASN A 128 9.56 4.79 -36.34
C ASN A 128 9.23 4.74 -34.84
N VAL A 129 9.50 5.84 -34.13
CA VAL A 129 9.25 5.99 -32.67
C VAL A 129 7.98 6.80 -32.37
N ALA A 130 7.07 6.98 -33.34
CA ALA A 130 5.91 7.84 -33.18
C ALA A 130 4.97 7.37 -32.04
N PRO A 131 4.56 6.09 -31.95
CA PRO A 131 3.79 5.63 -30.80
C PRO A 131 4.53 5.78 -29.45
N LEU A 132 5.85 5.60 -29.37
CA LEU A 132 6.63 5.86 -28.15
C LEU A 132 6.62 7.35 -27.76
N SER A 133 6.70 8.26 -28.73
CA SER A 133 6.57 9.71 -28.48
C SER A 133 5.16 10.09 -28.00
N ILE A 134 4.14 9.38 -28.48
CA ILE A 134 2.76 9.54 -27.98
C ILE A 134 2.68 9.04 -26.54
N ALA A 135 3.25 7.86 -26.23
CA ALA A 135 3.27 7.30 -24.88
C ALA A 135 3.92 8.26 -23.87
N GLU A 136 5.10 8.80 -24.18
CA GLU A 136 5.80 9.79 -23.32
C GLU A 136 4.91 11.02 -23.02
N LYS A 137 4.21 11.54 -24.03
CA LYS A 137 3.30 12.68 -23.84
C LYS A 137 2.11 12.32 -22.94
N VAL A 138 1.58 11.10 -23.07
CA VAL A 138 0.49 10.61 -22.21
C VAL A 138 0.99 10.38 -20.78
N GLU A 139 2.22 9.91 -20.57
CA GLU A 139 2.87 9.80 -19.25
C GLU A 139 3.03 11.17 -18.55
N ILE A 140 3.35 12.22 -19.32
CA ILE A 140 3.37 13.60 -18.79
C ILE A 140 1.97 14.03 -18.34
N VAL A 141 0.96 13.79 -19.17
CA VAL A 141 -0.46 14.10 -18.83
C VAL A 141 -0.90 13.32 -17.60
N LEU A 142 -0.58 12.02 -17.53
CA LEU A 142 -0.83 11.15 -16.38
C LEU A 142 -0.24 11.75 -15.09
N THR A 143 1.03 12.15 -15.12
CA THR A 143 1.72 12.72 -13.95
C THR A 143 1.07 14.03 -13.49
N ILE A 144 0.63 14.88 -14.41
CA ILE A 144 -0.12 16.10 -14.08
C ILE A 144 -1.42 15.74 -13.34
N PHE A 145 -2.18 14.76 -13.84
CA PHE A 145 -3.39 14.30 -13.15
C PHE A 145 -3.09 13.70 -11.77
N LEU A 146 -2.03 12.90 -11.62
CA LEU A 146 -1.62 12.37 -10.33
C LEU A 146 -1.32 13.48 -9.32
N ILE A 147 -0.63 14.55 -9.73
CA ILE A 147 -0.35 15.71 -8.88
C ILE A 147 -1.65 16.44 -8.50
N LEU A 148 -2.53 16.69 -9.47
CA LEU A 148 -3.82 17.36 -9.20
C LEU A 148 -4.68 16.57 -8.23
N PHE A 149 -4.77 15.25 -8.41
CA PHE A 149 -5.50 14.39 -7.49
C PHE A 149 -4.82 14.33 -6.12
N ALA A 150 -3.49 14.25 -6.03
CA ALA A 150 -2.78 14.27 -4.75
C ALA A 150 -3.05 15.55 -3.96
N ILE A 151 -3.09 16.71 -4.61
CA ILE A 151 -3.48 17.99 -3.99
C ILE A 151 -4.93 17.93 -3.51
N GLY A 152 -5.86 17.47 -4.35
CA GLY A 152 -7.27 17.30 -4.00
C GLY A 152 -7.47 16.37 -2.80
N HIS A 153 -6.78 15.23 -2.78
CA HIS A 153 -6.74 14.30 -1.67
C HIS A 153 -6.15 14.93 -0.41
N GLY A 154 -5.09 15.73 -0.50
CA GLY A 154 -4.53 16.48 0.63
C GLY A 154 -5.56 17.42 1.28
N VAL A 155 -6.28 18.20 0.47
CA VAL A 155 -7.30 19.14 0.98
C VAL A 155 -8.48 18.40 1.64
N VAL A 156 -9.02 17.38 0.97
CA VAL A 156 -10.21 16.67 1.47
C VAL A 156 -9.86 15.77 2.66
N SER A 157 -8.70 15.11 2.64
CA SER A 157 -8.23 14.28 3.76
C SER A 157 -8.10 15.08 5.05
N HIS A 158 -7.66 16.34 4.99
CA HIS A 158 -7.62 17.23 6.15
C HIS A 158 -9.03 17.43 6.75
N LYS A 159 -10.04 17.73 5.93
CA LYS A 159 -11.42 17.94 6.41
C LYS A 159 -12.06 16.66 6.95
N VAL A 160 -11.84 15.53 6.29
CA VAL A 160 -12.31 14.22 6.76
C VAL A 160 -11.62 13.84 8.08
N SER A 161 -10.32 14.12 8.21
CA SER A 161 -9.56 13.81 9.42
C SER A 161 -10.07 14.55 10.65
N LEU A 162 -10.50 15.81 10.51
CA LEU A 162 -11.15 16.57 11.58
C LEU A 162 -12.47 15.92 12.01
N THR A 163 -13.29 15.51 11.05
CA THR A 163 -14.59 14.86 11.31
C THR A 163 -14.40 13.52 12.03
N PHE A 164 -13.48 12.69 11.55
CA PHE A 164 -13.20 11.39 12.16
C PHE A 164 -12.51 11.52 13.52
N GLY A 165 -11.61 12.50 13.67
CA GLY A 165 -10.94 12.79 14.94
C GLY A 165 -11.94 13.13 16.05
N TRP A 166 -12.95 13.94 15.74
CA TRP A 166 -14.03 14.26 16.69
C TRP A 166 -14.85 13.04 17.10
N ASN A 167 -15.16 12.16 16.15
CA ASN A 167 -15.90 10.92 16.41
C ASN A 167 -15.08 9.92 17.27
N ILE A 168 -13.77 9.85 17.07
CA ILE A 168 -12.87 9.01 17.87
C ILE A 168 -12.77 9.54 19.31
N TYR A 169 -12.61 10.86 19.47
CA TYR A 169 -12.55 11.51 20.78
C TYR A 169 -13.77 11.17 21.64
N LYS A 170 -14.98 11.28 21.07
CA LYS A 170 -16.23 10.92 21.76
C LYS A 170 -16.33 9.44 22.17
N LYS A 171 -15.62 8.55 21.47
CA LYS A 171 -15.74 7.10 21.66
C LYS A 171 -14.75 6.55 22.68
N ILE A 172 -13.54 7.09 22.74
CA ILE A 172 -12.47 6.59 23.64
C ILE A 172 -12.54 7.28 25.01
N GLY A 173 -13.11 8.49 25.10
CA GLY A 173 -13.11 9.27 26.34
C GLY A 173 -11.81 10.07 26.52
N ALA A 174 -11.63 10.68 27.68
CA ALA A 174 -10.58 11.69 27.91
C ALA A 174 -9.18 11.12 28.22
N ASP A 175 -9.03 9.81 28.38
CA ASP A 175 -7.73 9.20 28.69
C ASP A 175 -6.76 9.32 27.51
N MET A 176 -5.81 10.25 27.64
CA MET A 176 -4.80 10.54 26.62
C MET A 176 -3.82 9.38 26.40
N GLN A 177 -3.56 8.55 27.43
CA GLN A 177 -2.65 7.42 27.33
C GLN A 177 -3.25 6.32 26.46
N ILE A 178 -4.50 5.93 26.73
CA ILE A 178 -5.22 4.93 25.92
C ILE A 178 -5.38 5.42 24.48
N GLN A 179 -5.70 6.70 24.27
CA GLN A 179 -5.78 7.28 22.92
C GLN A 179 -4.45 7.19 22.15
N ARG A 180 -3.32 7.45 22.82
CA ARG A 180 -1.99 7.37 22.20
C ARG A 180 -1.65 5.93 21.81
N MET A 181 -1.87 4.98 22.70
CA MET A 181 -1.64 3.56 22.45
C MET A 181 -2.53 3.04 21.31
N TYR A 182 -3.81 3.41 21.31
CA TYR A 182 -4.76 3.06 20.26
C TYR A 182 -4.35 3.60 18.89
N ARG A 183 -3.93 4.87 18.83
CA ARG A 183 -3.46 5.48 17.58
C ARG A 183 -2.25 4.77 17.02
N LEU A 184 -1.30 4.37 17.87
CA LEU A 184 -0.13 3.60 17.45
C LEU A 184 -0.54 2.24 16.85
N SER A 185 -1.48 1.53 17.48
CA SER A 185 -2.04 0.29 16.94
C SER A 185 -2.79 0.50 15.63
N GLN A 186 -3.48 1.63 15.44
CA GLN A 186 -4.10 1.96 14.15
C GLN A 186 -3.06 2.15 13.05
N PHE A 187 -1.96 2.87 13.32
CA PHE A 187 -0.85 3.00 12.38
C PHE A 187 -0.20 1.66 12.07
N PHE A 188 -0.01 0.79 13.07
CA PHE A 188 0.53 -0.55 12.85
C PHE A 188 -0.36 -1.39 11.91
N VAL A 189 -1.67 -1.44 12.18
CA VAL A 189 -2.62 -2.19 11.35
C VAL A 189 -2.70 -1.63 9.94
N LEU A 190 -2.58 -0.31 9.81
CA LEU A 190 -2.51 0.36 8.53
C LEU A 190 -1.23 0.01 7.77
N ALA A 191 -0.09 -0.02 8.45
CA ALA A 191 1.17 -0.46 7.84
C ALA A 191 1.07 -1.91 7.33
N LEU A 192 0.46 -2.83 8.10
CA LEU A 192 0.18 -4.19 7.65
C LEU A 192 -0.68 -4.25 6.38
N LYS A 193 -1.65 -3.34 6.22
CA LYS A 193 -2.45 -3.27 4.99
C LYS A 193 -1.61 -2.77 3.82
N ILE A 194 -0.78 -1.76 4.02
CA ILE A 194 0.12 -1.22 2.98
C ILE A 194 1.10 -2.30 2.55
N ASP A 195 1.63 -3.08 3.51
CA ASP A 195 2.50 -4.21 3.26
C ASP A 195 1.87 -5.30 2.38
N ILE A 196 0.54 -5.42 2.32
CA ILE A 196 -0.09 -6.31 1.34
C ILE A 196 0.26 -5.86 -0.10
N PHE A 197 0.25 -4.57 -0.36
CA PHE A 197 0.66 -4.04 -1.66
C PHE A 197 2.19 -4.01 -1.79
N THR A 198 2.88 -3.35 -0.87
CA THR A 198 4.32 -3.08 -0.98
C THR A 198 5.21 -4.28 -0.70
N GLN A 199 4.72 -5.31 0.01
CA GLN A 199 5.42 -6.59 0.20
C GLN A 199 4.87 -7.65 -0.75
N PHE A 200 3.60 -8.06 -0.57
CA PHE A 200 3.10 -9.24 -1.29
C PHE A 200 2.89 -9.00 -2.79
N ILE A 201 2.22 -7.91 -3.19
CA ILE A 201 1.96 -7.66 -4.63
C ILE A 201 3.25 -7.36 -5.39
N VAL A 202 4.13 -6.50 -4.85
CA VAL A 202 5.42 -6.17 -5.48
C VAL A 202 6.33 -7.40 -5.59
N SER A 203 6.41 -8.23 -4.55
CA SER A 203 7.15 -9.50 -4.62
C SER A 203 6.52 -10.49 -5.61
N GLY A 204 5.19 -10.48 -5.72
CA GLY A 204 4.45 -11.21 -6.76
C GLY A 204 4.84 -10.80 -8.18
N PHE A 205 4.99 -9.50 -8.44
CA PHE A 205 5.49 -9.00 -9.74
C PHE A 205 6.89 -9.51 -10.04
N TYR A 206 7.80 -9.48 -9.05
CA TYR A 206 9.13 -10.05 -9.21
C TYR A 206 9.04 -11.54 -9.62
N LEU A 207 8.22 -12.33 -8.93
CA LEU A 207 8.08 -13.76 -9.26
C LEU A 207 7.55 -13.99 -10.67
N ILE A 208 6.48 -13.29 -11.07
CA ILE A 208 5.87 -13.52 -12.39
C ILE A 208 6.83 -13.11 -13.51
N GLN A 209 7.61 -12.04 -13.30
CA GLN A 209 8.54 -11.54 -14.30
C GLN A 209 9.83 -12.36 -14.41
N PHE A 210 10.45 -12.74 -13.27
CA PHE A 210 11.82 -13.28 -13.25
C PHE A 210 11.90 -14.80 -13.00
N VAL A 211 10.85 -15.45 -12.47
CA VAL A 211 10.86 -16.92 -12.32
C VAL A 211 11.02 -17.63 -13.66
N PRO A 212 10.29 -17.29 -14.74
CA PRO A 212 10.42 -18.00 -16.02
C PRO A 212 11.84 -17.93 -16.60
N THR A 213 12.52 -16.80 -16.43
CA THR A 213 13.90 -16.60 -16.91
C THR A 213 14.91 -17.33 -16.03
N ASN A 214 14.73 -17.31 -14.71
CA ASN A 214 15.67 -17.87 -13.76
C ASN A 214 15.67 -19.41 -13.74
N LEU A 215 14.52 -20.05 -14.03
CA LEU A 215 14.40 -21.50 -14.15
C LEU A 215 15.33 -22.12 -15.21
N SER A 216 15.76 -21.32 -16.20
CA SER A 216 16.67 -21.75 -17.26
C SER A 216 18.15 -21.52 -16.92
N SER A 217 18.44 -21.00 -15.72
CA SER A 217 19.78 -20.62 -15.28
C SER A 217 20.17 -21.32 -13.96
N SER A 218 21.42 -21.18 -13.52
CA SER A 218 21.94 -21.79 -12.27
C SER A 218 21.36 -21.16 -10.97
N SER A 219 20.40 -20.23 -11.05
CA SER A 219 19.85 -19.48 -9.91
C SER A 219 18.56 -20.08 -9.32
N LEU A 220 18.33 -21.39 -9.51
CA LEU A 220 17.14 -22.08 -8.96
C LEU A 220 16.94 -21.87 -7.46
N TRP A 221 18.03 -21.81 -6.68
CA TRP A 221 17.95 -21.59 -5.23
C TRP A 221 17.34 -20.23 -4.88
N ALA A 222 17.68 -19.17 -5.62
CA ALA A 222 17.17 -17.81 -5.39
C ALA A 222 15.68 -17.74 -5.73
N THR A 223 15.30 -18.38 -6.84
CA THR A 223 13.90 -18.49 -7.26
C THR A 223 13.04 -19.20 -6.21
N ILE A 224 13.54 -20.30 -5.65
CA ILE A 224 12.87 -21.04 -4.56
C ILE A 224 12.76 -20.17 -3.30
N PHE A 225 13.85 -19.49 -2.93
CA PHE A 225 13.88 -18.60 -1.77
C PHE A 225 12.84 -17.48 -1.89
N HIS A 226 12.86 -16.71 -2.97
CA HIS A 226 11.91 -15.61 -3.21
C HIS A 226 10.46 -16.10 -3.24
N SER A 227 10.21 -17.28 -3.82
CA SER A 227 8.89 -17.89 -3.84
C SER A 227 8.39 -18.18 -2.42
N ILE A 228 9.19 -18.88 -1.61
CA ILE A 228 8.84 -19.23 -0.23
C ILE A 228 8.56 -17.97 0.59
N ILE A 229 9.44 -16.96 0.51
CA ILE A 229 9.26 -15.72 1.27
C ILE A 229 7.95 -15.04 0.88
N THR A 230 7.67 -14.91 -0.43
CA THR A 230 6.44 -14.29 -0.93
C THR A 230 5.17 -15.00 -0.44
N PHE A 231 5.15 -16.33 -0.44
CA PHE A 231 4.00 -17.11 0.05
C PHE A 231 3.76 -16.96 1.55
N ILE A 232 4.82 -16.76 2.35
CA ILE A 232 4.71 -16.59 3.81
C ILE A 232 4.31 -15.16 4.19
N MET A 233 4.51 -14.15 3.33
CA MET A 233 4.16 -12.74 3.62
C MET A 233 2.71 -12.57 4.08
N LEU A 234 1.72 -13.09 3.33
CA LEU A 234 0.30 -12.92 3.69
C LEU A 234 -0.05 -13.59 5.04
N PRO A 235 0.29 -14.87 5.29
CA PRO A 235 0.16 -15.48 6.60
C PRO A 235 0.82 -14.67 7.71
N ALA A 236 2.04 -14.17 7.50
CA ALA A 236 2.78 -13.40 8.51
C ALA A 236 2.08 -12.08 8.86
N LEU A 237 1.59 -11.32 7.85
CA LEU A 237 0.82 -10.09 8.08
C LEU A 237 -0.50 -10.37 8.81
N TYR A 238 -1.19 -11.46 8.46
CA TYR A 238 -2.40 -11.89 9.15
C TYR A 238 -2.13 -12.28 10.61
N LEU A 239 -1.07 -13.05 10.87
CA LEU A 239 -0.66 -13.43 12.21
C LEU A 239 -0.29 -12.20 13.03
N ALA A 240 0.47 -11.25 12.49
CA ALA A 240 0.81 -10.00 13.17
C ALA A 240 -0.42 -9.23 13.66
N ARG A 241 -1.48 -9.19 12.83
CA ARG A 241 -2.76 -8.60 13.22
C ARG A 241 -3.41 -9.34 14.39
N ARG A 242 -3.33 -10.68 14.42
CA ARG A 242 -3.84 -11.48 15.55
C ARG A 242 -3.01 -11.29 16.81
N VAL A 243 -1.69 -11.24 16.69
CA VAL A 243 -0.76 -11.00 17.80
C VAL A 243 -1.07 -9.67 18.50
N LEU A 244 -1.42 -8.63 17.74
CA LEU A 244 -1.85 -7.36 18.32
C LEU A 244 -3.11 -7.48 19.21
N GLN A 245 -3.97 -8.47 18.95
CA GLN A 245 -5.20 -8.69 19.72
C GLN A 245 -4.99 -9.62 20.91
N THR A 246 -4.03 -10.54 20.82
CA THR A 246 -3.69 -11.48 21.89
C THR A 246 -2.57 -10.98 22.79
N GLU A 247 -1.86 -9.93 22.38
CA GLU A 247 -0.75 -9.31 23.12
C GLU A 247 0.39 -10.29 23.48
N VAL A 248 0.63 -11.29 22.61
CA VAL A 248 1.68 -12.31 22.83
C VAL A 248 3.03 -11.79 22.34
N GLU A 249 3.90 -11.41 23.28
CA GLU A 249 5.20 -10.76 23.01
C GLU A 249 6.12 -11.57 22.09
N TRP A 250 6.33 -12.86 22.36
CA TRP A 250 7.21 -13.72 21.55
C TRP A 250 6.78 -13.77 20.08
N GLN A 251 5.47 -13.81 19.81
CA GLN A 251 4.96 -13.82 18.44
C GLN A 251 5.18 -12.47 17.74
N MET A 252 5.17 -11.37 18.49
CA MET A 252 5.50 -10.04 17.94
C MET A 252 6.99 -9.94 17.63
N ILE A 253 7.87 -10.50 18.48
CA ILE A 253 9.31 -10.61 18.22
C ILE A 253 9.58 -11.42 16.96
N ALA A 254 8.91 -12.58 16.81
CA ALA A 254 9.01 -13.40 15.61
C ALA A 254 8.55 -12.63 14.35
N PHE A 255 7.50 -11.82 14.45
CA PHE A 255 7.06 -10.96 13.35
C PHE A 255 8.08 -9.86 13.02
N MET A 256 8.72 -9.23 14.00
CA MET A 256 9.79 -8.27 13.75
C MET A 256 11.00 -8.91 13.07
N ALA A 257 11.38 -10.13 13.49
CA ALA A 257 12.42 -10.90 12.80
C ALA A 257 12.02 -11.23 11.35
N TRP A 258 10.74 -11.57 11.12
CA TRP A 258 10.20 -11.75 9.77
C TRP A 258 10.34 -10.49 8.91
N GLN A 259 10.06 -9.30 9.46
CA GLN A 259 10.25 -8.04 8.72
C GLN A 259 11.72 -7.81 8.31
N ALA A 260 12.68 -8.22 9.14
CA ALA A 260 14.10 -8.17 8.76
C ALA A 260 14.41 -9.11 7.57
N ILE A 261 13.80 -10.29 7.53
CA ILE A 261 13.92 -11.22 6.39
C ILE A 261 13.33 -10.60 5.12
N VAL A 262 12.18 -9.92 5.21
CA VAL A 262 11.57 -9.21 4.07
C VAL A 262 12.48 -8.10 3.53
N VAL A 263 13.15 -7.35 4.42
CA VAL A 263 14.14 -6.34 4.01
C VAL A 263 15.32 -6.97 3.28
N ILE A 264 15.85 -8.10 3.79
CA ILE A 264 16.93 -8.84 3.11
C ILE A 264 16.47 -9.35 1.74
N HIS A 265 15.26 -9.93 1.67
CA HIS A 265 14.65 -10.38 0.42
C HIS A 265 14.62 -9.25 -0.63
N TYR A 266 14.17 -8.05 -0.24
CA TYR A 266 14.16 -6.93 -1.16
C TYR A 266 15.54 -6.37 -1.52
N GLY A 267 16.50 -6.44 -0.60
CA GLY A 267 17.89 -6.15 -0.91
C GLY A 267 18.47 -7.10 -1.98
N LEU A 268 18.15 -8.39 -1.89
CA LEU A 268 18.53 -9.39 -2.90
C LEU A 268 17.84 -9.14 -4.25
N VAL A 269 16.53 -8.86 -4.23
CA VAL A 269 15.77 -8.50 -5.44
C VAL A 269 16.40 -7.29 -6.14
N LEU A 270 16.78 -6.25 -5.40
CA LEU A 270 17.50 -5.11 -5.98
C LEU A 270 18.86 -5.51 -6.55
N GLY A 271 19.62 -6.35 -5.84
CA GLY A 271 20.92 -6.84 -6.32
C GLY A 271 20.83 -7.61 -7.63
N GLU A 272 19.79 -8.44 -7.79
CA GLU A 272 19.59 -9.26 -9.00
C GLU A 272 19.03 -8.45 -10.18
N THR A 273 18.21 -7.44 -9.89
CA THR A 273 17.55 -6.63 -10.94
C THR A 273 18.37 -5.39 -11.34
N SER A 274 19.35 -4.98 -10.53
CA SER A 274 20.20 -3.83 -10.83
C SER A 274 21.37 -4.24 -11.74
N THR A 275 21.24 -3.94 -13.04
CA THR A 275 22.34 -4.11 -14.01
C THR A 275 23.04 -2.77 -14.29
N SER A 276 24.37 -2.76 -14.39
CA SER A 276 25.20 -1.55 -14.57
C SER A 276 24.81 -0.67 -15.76
N ASN A 277 24.30 -1.26 -16.85
CA ASN A 277 23.91 -0.54 -18.07
C ASN A 277 22.41 -0.24 -18.19
N ASN A 278 21.55 -0.75 -17.31
CA ASN A 278 20.10 -0.57 -17.41
C ASN A 278 19.44 -0.33 -16.05
N THR A 279 19.54 0.91 -15.57
CA THR A 279 18.81 1.37 -14.38
C THR A 279 17.32 1.50 -14.70
N TRP A 280 16.49 0.69 -14.04
CA TRP A 280 15.03 0.72 -14.07
C TRP A 280 14.53 1.54 -12.86
N TYR A 281 14.31 2.85 -13.06
CA TYR A 281 14.09 3.78 -11.95
C TYR A 281 12.78 3.50 -11.21
N PHE A 282 11.69 3.22 -11.94
CA PHE A 282 10.40 2.87 -11.33
C PHE A 282 10.52 1.66 -10.39
N TRP A 283 11.19 0.59 -10.84
CA TRP A 283 11.37 -0.63 -10.05
C TRP A 283 12.23 -0.40 -8.81
N ILE A 284 13.32 0.34 -8.94
CA ILE A 284 14.15 0.71 -7.79
C ILE A 284 13.31 1.51 -6.79
N GLY A 285 12.50 2.45 -7.26
CA GLY A 285 11.60 3.23 -6.42
C GLY A 285 10.58 2.38 -5.67
N ILE A 286 9.91 1.43 -6.34
CA ILE A 286 8.85 0.63 -5.72
C ILE A 286 9.40 -0.37 -4.70
N VAL A 287 10.56 -0.97 -4.99
CA VAL A 287 11.24 -1.86 -4.04
C VAL A 287 11.82 -1.08 -2.86
N ALA A 288 12.40 0.11 -3.10
CA ALA A 288 12.87 1.00 -2.03
C ALA A 288 11.73 1.45 -1.11
N LEU A 289 10.56 1.75 -1.67
CA LEU A 289 9.35 2.02 -0.88
C LEU A 289 8.96 0.79 -0.04
N GLY A 290 9.01 -0.42 -0.62
CA GLY A 290 8.75 -1.67 0.10
C GLY A 290 9.67 -1.88 1.30
N ILE A 291 10.98 -1.65 1.13
CA ILE A 291 11.97 -1.69 2.22
C ILE A 291 11.62 -0.64 3.29
N PHE A 292 11.36 0.60 2.88
CA PHE A 292 11.04 1.70 3.78
C PHE A 292 9.79 1.41 4.63
N VAL A 293 8.70 0.94 4.01
CA VAL A 293 7.48 0.57 4.74
C VAL A 293 7.73 -0.60 5.68
N SER A 294 8.51 -1.62 5.26
CA SER A 294 8.84 -2.78 6.11
C SER A 294 9.58 -2.36 7.40
N VAL A 295 10.51 -1.40 7.29
CA VAL A 295 11.23 -0.85 8.46
C VAL A 295 10.26 -0.09 9.37
N ILE A 296 9.37 0.73 8.81
CA ILE A 296 8.33 1.43 9.60
C ILE A 296 7.42 0.42 10.30
N THR A 297 7.00 -0.65 9.62
CA THR A 297 6.17 -1.71 10.20
C THR A 297 6.86 -2.37 11.39
N ALA A 298 8.16 -2.66 11.29
CA ALA A 298 8.94 -3.20 12.41
C ALA A 298 9.03 -2.22 13.61
N ILE A 299 9.22 -0.91 13.34
CA ILE A 299 9.24 0.12 14.39
C ILE A 299 7.88 0.23 15.08
N LEU A 300 6.79 0.21 14.31
CA LEU A 300 5.42 0.26 14.83
C LEU A 300 5.08 -1.01 15.63
N ALA A 301 5.53 -2.18 15.17
CA ALA A 301 5.40 -3.45 15.90
C ALA A 301 6.07 -3.37 17.27
N PHE A 302 7.31 -2.88 17.33
CA PHE A 302 8.04 -2.66 18.58
C PHE A 302 7.31 -1.69 19.52
N GLY A 303 6.80 -0.58 18.96
CA GLY A 303 6.00 0.38 19.71
C GLY A 303 4.71 -0.22 20.27
N CYS A 304 4.02 -1.07 19.51
CA CYS A 304 2.83 -1.79 19.97
C CYS A 304 3.17 -2.79 21.08
N MET A 305 4.27 -3.54 20.93
CA MET A 305 4.71 -4.52 21.93
C MET A 305 4.98 -3.89 23.29
N ARG A 306 5.59 -2.69 23.33
CA ARG A 306 5.82 -1.94 24.57
C ARG A 306 4.54 -1.51 25.30
N ASN A 307 3.39 -1.56 24.63
CA ASN A 307 2.09 -1.21 25.20
C ASN A 307 1.25 -2.44 25.58
N PHE A 308 1.76 -3.66 25.41
CA PHE A 308 1.06 -4.87 25.82
C PHE A 308 0.86 -4.89 27.35
N GLY A 309 -0.27 -5.44 27.78
CA GLY A 309 -0.68 -5.49 29.19
C GLY A 309 -1.13 -4.15 29.78
N ARG A 310 -1.21 -3.06 29.01
CA ARG A 310 -1.57 -1.71 29.50
C ARG A 310 -3.04 -1.33 29.27
N GLY A 311 -3.93 -2.31 29.14
CA GLY A 311 -5.37 -2.09 28.97
C GLY A 311 -5.82 -1.67 27.57
N LEU A 312 -4.97 -1.82 26.55
CA LEU A 312 -5.32 -1.51 25.15
C LEU A 312 -6.21 -2.58 24.50
N GLN A 313 -6.09 -3.82 24.97
CA GLN A 313 -6.70 -5.01 24.38
C GLN A 313 -8.19 -4.85 24.01
N PRO A 314 -9.09 -4.32 24.87
CA PRO A 314 -10.52 -4.21 24.55
C PRO A 314 -10.80 -3.34 23.31
N TYR A 315 -10.00 -2.29 23.11
CA TYR A 315 -10.19 -1.31 22.04
C TYR A 315 -9.75 -1.82 20.65
N VAL A 316 -8.87 -2.82 20.60
CA VAL A 316 -8.30 -3.37 19.34
C VAL A 316 -9.04 -4.60 18.80
N GLN A 317 -9.97 -5.16 19.57
CA GLN A 317 -10.82 -6.29 19.17
C GLN A 317 -11.77 -5.96 18.00
N ARG A 318 -12.19 -6.98 17.26
CA ARG A 318 -13.20 -6.88 16.19
C ARG A 318 -14.22 -8.03 16.27
N GLY A 319 -15.40 -7.83 15.68
CA GLY A 319 -16.41 -8.88 15.55
C GLY A 319 -16.96 -9.36 16.89
N SER A 320 -17.08 -10.69 17.06
CA SER A 320 -17.59 -11.30 18.29
C SER A 320 -16.72 -10.99 19.51
N SER A 321 -15.39 -11.04 19.35
CA SER A 321 -14.43 -10.71 20.42
C SER A 321 -14.60 -9.28 20.92
N LYS A 322 -14.97 -8.35 20.03
CA LYS A 322 -15.29 -6.99 20.43
C LYS A 322 -16.56 -6.93 21.27
N ARG A 323 -17.62 -7.61 20.84
CA ARG A 323 -18.89 -7.61 21.60
C ARG A 323 -18.69 -8.16 23.01
N GLN A 324 -17.86 -9.18 23.15
CA GLN A 324 -17.49 -9.74 24.44
C GLN A 324 -16.72 -8.72 25.30
N ALA A 325 -15.69 -8.09 24.73
CA ALA A 325 -14.93 -7.05 25.43
C ALA A 325 -15.79 -5.85 25.84
N ASP A 326 -16.71 -5.40 24.98
CA ASP A 326 -17.66 -4.32 25.29
C ASP A 326 -18.58 -4.71 26.48
N ILE A 327 -19.01 -5.98 26.57
CA ILE A 327 -19.82 -6.50 27.70
C ILE A 327 -19.00 -6.58 29.00
N GLU A 328 -17.75 -7.02 28.91
CA GLU A 328 -16.83 -7.10 30.06
C GLU A 328 -16.54 -5.70 30.62
N MET A 329 -16.26 -4.73 29.76
CA MET A 329 -16.08 -3.33 30.17
C MET A 329 -17.33 -2.76 30.85
N ASP A 330 -18.53 -3.03 30.32
CA ASP A 330 -19.78 -2.54 30.91
C ASP A 330 -20.04 -3.16 32.29
N LYS A 331 -19.70 -4.45 32.47
CA LYS A 331 -19.75 -5.12 33.78
C LYS A 331 -18.78 -4.50 34.78
N ASP A 332 -17.54 -4.24 34.38
CA ASP A 332 -16.53 -3.64 35.27
C ASP A 332 -16.97 -2.24 35.71
N ILE A 333 -17.53 -1.43 34.79
CA ILE A 333 -18.08 -0.10 35.13
C ILE A 333 -19.26 -0.22 36.12
N MET A 334 -20.14 -1.20 35.94
CA MET A 334 -21.27 -1.43 36.85
C MET A 334 -20.81 -1.87 38.23
N LEU A 335 -19.75 -2.68 38.33
CA LEU A 335 -19.17 -3.14 39.59
C LEU A 335 -18.42 -2.01 40.33
N ASP A 336 -17.68 -1.19 39.61
CA ASP A 336 -16.94 -0.04 40.18
C ASP A 336 -17.89 1.10 40.60
N GLY A 337 -19.04 1.21 39.92
CA GLY A 337 -20.12 2.15 40.27
C GLY A 337 -20.97 1.74 41.48
N ASP A 338 -20.82 0.52 41.99
CA ASP A 338 -21.54 0.02 43.18
C ASP A 338 -20.79 0.32 44.50
N TRP A 339 -19.66 1.06 44.45
CA TRP A 339 -19.12 1.73 45.62
C TRP A 339 -20.02 2.92 46.00
N ARG A 340 -21.19 2.60 46.56
CA ARG A 340 -21.90 3.52 47.42
C ARG A 340 -21.06 3.66 48.69
N ILE A 341 -20.71 4.90 49.03
CA ILE A 341 -20.26 5.22 50.38
C ILE A 341 -21.42 4.81 51.26
N ASP A 342 -21.22 3.78 52.08
CA ASP A 342 -22.16 3.43 53.14
C ASP A 342 -22.26 4.67 54.05
N ASP A 343 -23.37 5.41 53.94
CA ASP A 343 -23.73 6.53 54.82
C ASP A 343 -24.01 6.04 56.25
#